data_AF-A0A6G0R090-F1
#
_entry.id   AF-A0A6G0R090-F1
#
_cell.length_a   1.000
_cell.length_b   1.000
_cell.length_c   1.000
_cell.angle_alpha   90.00
_cell.angle_beta   90.00
_cell.angle_gamma   90.00
#
_symmetry.space_group_name_H-M   'P 1'
#
loop_
_entity.id
_entity.type
_entity.pdbx_description
1 polymer ?
#
loop_
_entity_poly.entity_id
_entity_poly.type
_entity_poly.pdbx_seq_one_letter_code
_entity_poly.pdbx_strand_id
1 'polypeptide(L)'
;MMSGTTSATSGKPKSGLEVNTKGVPVIWNGERWGFYEALMMSLFEEDSLEDIATGKAKPPDPSASNADKNDWKQNQATIKRLILGSVSAMWRTLEELFEASKNQTLFVHQQRQLVHQLRNTRAKREDDINLHLGKLYYIRDRLATMKYTVQDRDMVDAMLKSLPRHVKYQ
;
A
#
# COMPACT_ATOMS: atom_id res chain seq x y z
N MET A 1 10.23 37.93 -47.72
CA MET A 1 8.91 37.36 -47.42
C MET A 1 9.09 36.44 -46.23
N MET A 2 8.55 36.81 -45.07
CA MET A 2 8.72 36.06 -43.83
C MET A 2 7.45 35.27 -43.48
N SER A 3 7.70 34.04 -43.01
CA SER A 3 7.03 33.35 -41.91
C SER A 3 5.69 32.65 -42.15
N GLY A 4 5.65 31.43 -41.61
CA GLY A 4 4.41 30.77 -41.21
C GLY A 4 4.51 29.28 -40.89
N THR A 5 5.52 28.81 -40.13
CA THR A 5 5.48 27.46 -39.55
C THR A 5 4.45 27.44 -38.42
N THR A 6 3.34 26.73 -38.62
CA THR A 6 2.31 26.51 -37.59
C THR A 6 2.83 25.50 -36.57
N SER A 7 3.15 25.96 -35.35
CA SER A 7 3.30 25.06 -34.21
C SER A 7 1.91 24.71 -33.68
N ALA A 8 1.63 23.41 -33.58
CA ALA A 8 0.43 22.90 -32.93
C ALA A 8 0.47 23.28 -31.45
N THR A 9 -0.54 24.02 -31.02
CA THR A 9 -0.67 24.56 -29.67
C THR A 9 -0.90 23.43 -28.68
N SER A 10 0.04 23.22 -27.76
CA SER A 10 -0.15 22.32 -26.62
C SER A 10 -1.24 22.87 -25.70
N GLY A 11 -2.42 22.25 -25.73
CA GLY A 11 -3.50 22.56 -24.82
C GLY A 11 -3.10 22.23 -23.38
N LYS A 12 -3.06 23.25 -22.52
CA LYS A 12 -2.81 23.10 -21.08
C LYS A 12 -3.92 22.24 -20.44
N PRO A 13 -3.62 21.08 -19.83
CA PRO A 13 -4.64 20.30 -19.15
C PRO A 13 -5.14 21.06 -17.91
N LYS A 14 -6.47 21.21 -17.82
CA LYS A 14 -7.17 21.86 -16.70
C LYS A 14 -6.93 21.06 -15.41
N SER A 15 -6.42 21.76 -14.38
CA SER A 15 -6.26 21.41 -12.96
C SER A 15 -6.69 19.97 -12.57
N GLY A 16 -5.73 19.07 -12.41
CA GLY A 16 -5.96 17.76 -11.80
C GLY A 16 -4.89 16.71 -12.11
N LEU A 17 -4.17 16.85 -13.23
CA LEU A 17 -3.13 15.91 -13.61
C LEU A 17 -1.85 16.66 -13.99
N GLU A 18 -0.83 16.58 -13.14
CA GLU A 18 0.52 17.00 -13.52
C GLU A 18 1.13 15.93 -14.42
N VAL A 19 1.79 16.33 -15.49
CA VAL A 19 2.49 15.42 -16.43
C VAL A 19 3.94 15.84 -16.56
N ASN A 20 4.86 14.88 -16.70
CA ASN A 20 6.27 15.19 -16.94
C ASN A 20 6.52 15.59 -18.41
N THR A 21 7.78 15.86 -18.74
CA THR A 21 8.22 16.23 -20.11
C THR A 21 7.93 15.17 -21.18
N LYS A 22 7.59 13.95 -20.78
CA LYS A 22 7.20 12.84 -21.65
C LYS A 22 5.70 12.57 -21.63
N GLY A 23 4.87 13.48 -21.10
CA GLY A 23 3.41 13.31 -21.02
C GLY A 23 2.94 12.29 -19.98
N VAL A 24 3.85 11.65 -19.23
CA VAL A 24 3.50 10.67 -18.19
C VAL A 24 2.93 11.42 -16.99
N PRO A 25 1.77 11.03 -16.45
CA PRO A 25 1.26 11.59 -15.22
C PRO A 25 2.28 11.48 -14.10
N VAL A 26 2.46 12.57 -13.37
CA VAL A 26 3.25 12.65 -12.15
C VAL A 26 2.22 12.94 -11.08
N ILE A 27 2.08 12.02 -10.11
CA ILE A 27 1.15 12.18 -8.98
C ILE A 27 -0.32 11.96 -9.37
N TRP A 28 -0.65 10.79 -9.92
CA TRP A 28 -2.05 10.44 -10.13
C TRP A 28 -2.77 10.13 -8.81
N ASN A 29 -3.93 10.74 -8.58
CA ASN A 29 -4.75 10.58 -7.37
C ASN A 29 -5.90 9.56 -7.52
N GLY A 30 -6.03 8.91 -8.69
CA GLY A 30 -7.04 7.88 -8.94
C GLY A 30 -8.43 8.42 -9.35
N GLU A 31 -8.60 9.73 -9.56
CA GLU A 31 -9.85 10.26 -10.14
C GLU A 31 -9.94 9.90 -11.64
N ARG A 32 -10.96 10.33 -12.41
CA ARG A 32 -11.05 10.25 -13.91
C ARG A 32 -10.30 9.10 -14.63
N TRP A 33 -10.56 7.84 -14.24
CA TRP A 33 -9.85 6.66 -14.74
C TRP A 33 -9.77 6.55 -16.27
N GLY A 34 -10.86 6.80 -16.98
CA GLY A 34 -10.87 6.73 -18.45
C GLY A 34 -9.93 7.72 -19.14
N PHE A 35 -9.65 8.87 -18.52
CA PHE A 35 -8.66 9.82 -19.04
C PHE A 35 -7.23 9.32 -18.80
N TYR A 36 -6.96 8.73 -17.65
CA TYR A 36 -5.67 8.09 -17.36
C TYR A 36 -5.40 6.94 -18.33
N GLU A 37 -6.38 6.07 -18.57
CA GLU A 37 -6.27 4.96 -19.52
C GLU A 37 -5.93 5.47 -20.93
N ALA A 38 -6.69 6.44 -21.45
CA ALA A 38 -6.43 7.02 -22.77
C ALA A 38 -5.02 7.63 -22.89
N LEU A 39 -4.55 8.33 -21.84
CA LEU A 39 -3.22 8.91 -21.81
C LEU A 39 -2.11 7.85 -21.77
N MET A 40 -2.27 6.81 -20.93
CA MET A 40 -1.30 5.71 -20.87
C MET A 40 -1.24 4.92 -22.16
N MET A 41 -2.38 4.70 -22.82
CA MET A 41 -2.46 4.04 -24.13
C MET A 41 -1.71 4.84 -25.21
N SER A 42 -1.91 6.16 -25.25
CA SER A 42 -1.13 7.05 -26.13
C SER A 42 0.38 6.92 -25.92
N LEU A 43 0.84 6.84 -24.67
CA LEU A 43 2.26 6.68 -24.36
C LEU A 43 2.80 5.31 -24.78
N PHE A 44 1.99 4.26 -24.63
CA PHE A 44 2.36 2.94 -25.11
C PHE A 44 2.39 2.87 -26.64
N GLU A 45 1.49 3.56 -27.33
CA GLU A 45 1.52 3.67 -28.80
C GLU A 45 2.79 4.39 -29.27
N GLU A 46 3.17 5.51 -28.65
CA GLU A 46 4.39 6.26 -28.98
C GLU A 46 5.67 5.41 -28.87
N ASP A 47 5.76 4.58 -27.82
CA ASP A 47 6.91 3.71 -27.57
C ASP A 47 6.79 2.32 -28.24
N SER A 48 5.75 2.07 -29.07
CA SER A 48 5.46 0.76 -29.68
C SER A 48 5.28 -0.39 -28.67
N LEU A 49 4.72 -0.06 -27.51
CA LEU A 49 4.44 -0.96 -26.38
C LEU A 49 2.97 -1.36 -26.28
N GLU A 50 2.07 -0.80 -27.09
CA GLU A 50 0.61 -0.99 -27.01
C GLU A 50 0.21 -2.48 -27.02
N ASP A 51 0.71 -3.25 -27.99
CA ASP A 51 0.36 -4.66 -28.10
C ASP A 51 0.84 -5.48 -26.89
N ILE A 52 1.98 -5.10 -26.31
CA ILE A 52 2.51 -5.73 -25.09
C ILE A 52 1.66 -5.32 -23.88
N ALA A 53 1.31 -4.04 -23.76
CA ALA A 53 0.52 -3.51 -22.66
C ALA A 53 -0.92 -4.06 -22.64
N THR A 54 -1.52 -4.26 -23.81
CA THR A 54 -2.86 -4.82 -24.00
C THR A 54 -2.87 -6.36 -23.99
N GLY A 55 -1.70 -7.00 -23.95
CA GLY A 55 -1.56 -8.46 -23.96
C GLY A 55 -1.83 -9.12 -25.32
N LYS A 56 -1.95 -8.33 -26.40
CA LYS A 56 -2.01 -8.84 -27.79
C LYS A 56 -0.70 -9.52 -28.19
N ALA A 57 0.44 -8.94 -27.78
CA ALA A 57 1.75 -9.53 -27.99
C ALA A 57 2.03 -10.65 -26.98
N LYS A 58 2.61 -11.75 -27.47
CA LYS A 58 3.00 -12.90 -26.65
C LYS A 58 4.47 -12.83 -26.28
N PRO A 59 4.87 -13.37 -25.11
CA PRO A 59 6.27 -13.49 -24.76
C PRO A 59 7.03 -14.33 -25.79
N PRO A 60 8.34 -14.06 -26.01
CA PRO A 60 9.16 -14.83 -26.93
C PRO A 60 9.20 -16.31 -26.56
N ASP A 61 9.31 -17.17 -27.57
CA ASP A 61 9.46 -18.62 -27.38
C ASP A 61 10.71 -18.95 -26.53
N PRO A 62 10.70 -20.01 -25.71
CA PRO A 62 11.91 -20.48 -25.03
C PRO A 62 13.12 -20.71 -25.94
N SER A 63 12.92 -21.02 -27.23
CA SER A 63 13.97 -21.16 -28.24
C SER A 63 14.38 -19.84 -28.91
N ALA A 64 13.71 -18.73 -28.63
CA ALA A 64 14.03 -17.42 -29.19
C ALA A 64 15.43 -16.95 -28.76
N SER A 65 15.98 -16.01 -29.52
CA SER A 65 17.31 -15.48 -29.27
C SER A 65 17.37 -14.77 -27.91
N ASN A 66 18.56 -14.68 -27.33
CA ASN A 66 18.75 -13.92 -26.10
C ASN A 66 18.46 -12.42 -26.29
N ALA A 67 18.65 -11.90 -27.51
CA ALA A 67 18.30 -10.52 -27.84
C ALA A 67 16.78 -10.30 -27.70
N ASP A 68 15.96 -11.15 -28.34
CA ASP A 68 14.50 -11.03 -28.29
C ASP A 68 13.96 -11.13 -26.86
N LYS A 69 14.54 -12.04 -26.05
CA LYS A 69 14.19 -12.20 -24.63
C LYS A 69 14.55 -10.98 -23.80
N ASN A 70 15.70 -10.35 -24.09
CA ASN A 70 16.15 -9.16 -23.39
C ASN A 70 15.30 -7.93 -23.79
N ASP A 71 15.01 -7.76 -25.07
CA ASP A 71 14.13 -6.70 -25.57
C ASP A 71 12.73 -6.81 -24.96
N TRP A 72 12.17 -8.03 -24.92
CA TRP A 72 10.89 -8.26 -24.24
C TRP A 72 10.93 -7.86 -22.75
N LYS A 73 11.97 -8.26 -22.02
CA LYS A 73 12.14 -7.89 -20.60
C LYS A 73 12.28 -6.38 -20.44
N GLN A 74 13.00 -5.71 -21.34
CA GLN A 74 13.19 -4.27 -21.30
C GLN A 74 11.88 -3.53 -21.57
N ASN A 75 11.11 -3.96 -22.56
CA ASN A 75 9.79 -3.41 -22.86
C ASN A 75 8.82 -3.57 -21.67
N GLN A 76 8.79 -4.76 -21.07
CA GLN A 76 8.03 -5.01 -19.83
C GLN A 76 8.47 -4.11 -18.68
N ALA A 77 9.78 -3.88 -18.50
CA ALA A 77 10.30 -2.98 -17.48
C ALA A 77 9.92 -1.52 -17.74
N THR A 78 9.91 -1.08 -19.01
CA THR A 78 9.48 0.26 -19.41
C THR A 78 8.00 0.49 -19.10
N ILE A 79 7.11 -0.43 -19.50
CA ILE A 79 5.67 -0.37 -19.17
C ILE A 79 5.48 -0.25 -17.65
N LYS A 80 6.13 -1.13 -16.88
CA LYS A 80 6.08 -1.09 -15.41
C LYS A 80 6.53 0.25 -14.84
N ARG A 81 7.60 0.85 -15.39
CA ARG A 81 8.13 2.14 -14.93
C ARG A 81 7.15 3.28 -15.22
N LEU A 82 6.51 3.29 -16.39
CA LEU A 82 5.51 4.31 -16.77
C LEU A 82 4.29 4.26 -15.85
N ILE A 83 3.77 3.05 -15.59
CA ILE A 83 2.64 2.85 -14.68
C ILE A 83 3.04 3.20 -13.24
N LEU A 84 4.16 2.68 -12.75
CA LEU A 84 4.57 2.91 -11.36
C LEU A 84 4.90 4.39 -11.08
N GLY A 85 5.56 5.07 -12.03
CA GLY A 85 5.87 6.49 -11.93
C GLY A 85 4.62 7.34 -11.74
N SER A 86 3.56 7.01 -12.49
CA SER A 86 2.28 7.73 -12.43
C SER A 86 1.45 7.39 -11.19
N VAL A 87 1.41 6.13 -10.79
CA VAL A 87 0.58 5.63 -9.69
C VAL A 87 1.22 5.82 -8.30
N SER A 88 2.49 6.22 -8.24
CA SER A 88 3.26 6.36 -6.98
C SER A 88 2.64 7.30 -5.95
N ALA A 89 1.83 8.28 -6.34
CA ALA A 89 1.12 9.14 -5.40
C ALA A 89 -0.15 8.49 -4.85
N MET A 90 -0.94 7.79 -5.67
CA MET A 90 -2.04 6.96 -5.19
C MET A 90 -1.53 5.98 -4.12
N TRP A 91 -0.36 5.37 -4.32
CA TRP A 91 0.22 4.46 -3.33
C TRP A 91 0.64 5.19 -2.07
N ARG A 92 1.28 6.36 -2.18
CA ARG A 92 1.59 7.20 -1.02
C ARG A 92 0.33 7.63 -0.26
N THR A 93 -0.74 8.01 -0.95
CA THR A 93 -2.02 8.36 -0.35
C THR A 93 -2.67 7.16 0.33
N LEU A 94 -2.63 5.97 -0.27
CA LEU A 94 -3.11 4.75 0.38
C LEU A 94 -2.27 4.38 1.61
N GLU A 95 -0.94 4.51 1.54
CA GLU A 95 -0.08 4.33 2.71
C GLU A 95 -0.38 5.36 3.80
N GLU A 96 -0.52 6.64 3.46
CA GLU A 96 -0.88 7.70 4.42
C GLU A 96 -2.26 7.49 5.05
N LEU A 97 -3.22 6.94 4.29
CA LEU A 97 -4.57 6.70 4.77
C LEU A 97 -4.73 5.39 5.53
N PHE A 98 -4.01 4.33 5.15
CA PHE A 98 -4.27 2.97 5.65
C PHE A 98 -3.09 2.34 6.39
N GLU A 99 -1.86 2.83 6.23
CA GLU A 99 -0.72 2.34 7.00
C GLU A 99 -0.75 2.98 8.39
N ALA A 100 -0.99 2.18 9.43
CA ALA A 100 -1.14 2.71 10.78
C ALA A 100 0.12 3.41 11.29
N SER A 101 1.31 3.11 10.77
CA SER A 101 2.53 3.84 11.13
C SER A 101 2.57 5.28 10.60
N LYS A 102 1.78 5.60 9.56
CA LYS A 102 1.70 6.92 8.92
C LYS A 102 0.38 7.64 9.23
N ASN A 103 -0.71 6.90 9.38
CA ASN A 103 -2.01 7.44 9.76
C ASN A 103 -2.16 7.49 11.30
N GLN A 104 -2.10 8.69 11.88
CA GLN A 104 -2.23 8.88 13.32
C GLN A 104 -3.57 8.36 13.89
N THR A 105 -4.66 8.48 13.14
CA THR A 105 -5.98 8.00 13.55
C THR A 105 -6.02 6.47 13.65
N LEU A 106 -5.48 5.77 12.64
CA LEU A 106 -5.39 4.31 12.67
C LEU A 106 -4.39 3.83 13.72
N PHE A 107 -3.28 4.53 13.90
CA PHE A 107 -2.31 4.27 14.96
C PHE A 107 -2.99 4.24 16.33
N VAL A 108 -3.70 5.33 16.67
CA VAL A 108 -4.43 5.46 17.93
C VAL A 108 -5.56 4.43 18.04
N HIS A 109 -6.25 4.13 16.94
CA HIS A 109 -7.29 3.10 16.93
C HIS A 109 -6.72 1.71 17.25
N GLN A 110 -5.65 1.30 16.58
CA GLN A 110 -4.98 0.01 16.82
C GLN A 110 -4.45 -0.09 18.25
N GLN A 111 -3.84 0.99 18.77
CA GLN A 111 -3.40 1.08 20.15
C GLN A 111 -4.57 0.88 21.14
N ARG A 112 -5.72 1.53 20.90
CA ARG A 112 -6.93 1.34 21.71
C ARG A 112 -7.46 -0.09 21.64
N GLN A 113 -7.45 -0.70 20.46
CA GLN A 113 -7.86 -2.11 20.29
C GLN A 113 -6.97 -3.05 21.10
N LEU A 114 -5.66 -2.86 21.10
CA LEU A 114 -4.72 -3.66 21.89
C LEU A 114 -4.92 -3.45 23.39
N VAL A 115 -5.14 -2.22 23.86
CA VAL A 115 -5.49 -1.95 25.28
C VAL A 115 -6.81 -2.64 25.66
N HIS A 116 -7.80 -2.59 24.77
CA HIS A 116 -9.08 -3.27 24.98
C HIS A 116 -8.89 -4.79 25.04
N GLN A 117 -8.09 -5.37 24.14
CA GLN A 117 -7.75 -6.79 24.16
C GLN A 117 -7.04 -7.18 25.45
N LEU A 118 -6.05 -6.40 25.91
CA LEU A 118 -5.34 -6.65 27.16
C LEU A 118 -6.31 -6.74 28.35
N ARG A 119 -7.24 -5.79 28.44
CA ARG A 119 -8.21 -5.69 29.55
C ARG A 119 -9.28 -6.77 29.52
N ASN A 120 -9.62 -7.30 28.34
CA ASN A 120 -10.75 -8.20 28.13
C ASN A 120 -10.38 -9.64 27.80
N THR A 121 -9.09 -9.94 27.62
CA THR A 121 -8.62 -11.33 27.48
C THR A 121 -8.88 -12.08 28.78
N ARG A 122 -9.52 -13.26 28.69
CA ARG A 122 -9.89 -14.12 29.82
C ARG A 122 -9.41 -15.53 29.53
N ALA A 123 -8.82 -16.17 30.53
CA ALA A 123 -8.53 -17.60 30.52
C ALA A 123 -9.80 -18.38 30.87
N LYS A 124 -9.97 -19.53 30.23
CA LYS A 124 -10.94 -20.55 30.62
C LYS A 124 -10.37 -21.47 31.70
N ARG A 125 -11.22 -22.29 32.32
CA ARG A 125 -10.80 -23.18 33.44
C ARG A 125 -9.82 -24.25 32.99
N GLU A 126 -9.93 -24.66 31.73
CA GLU A 126 -9.16 -25.68 31.05
C GLU A 126 -7.96 -25.13 30.25
N ASP A 127 -7.80 -23.80 30.17
CA ASP A 127 -6.70 -23.19 29.41
C ASP A 127 -5.35 -23.36 30.14
N ASP A 128 -4.29 -23.56 29.35
CA ASP A 128 -2.91 -23.45 29.85
C ASP A 128 -2.62 -22.00 30.26
N ILE A 129 -2.43 -21.80 31.57
CA ILE A 129 -2.19 -20.48 32.16
C ILE A 129 -0.88 -19.87 31.66
N ASN A 130 0.16 -20.65 31.38
CA ASN A 130 1.42 -20.12 30.85
C ASN A 130 1.23 -19.60 29.42
N LEU A 131 0.47 -20.33 28.59
CA LEU A 131 0.13 -19.89 27.25
C LEU A 131 -0.74 -18.62 27.28
N HIS A 132 -1.68 -18.56 28.22
CA HIS A 132 -2.52 -17.38 28.42
C HIS A 132 -1.73 -16.15 28.87
N LEU A 133 -0.82 -16.30 29.85
CA LEU A 133 0.10 -15.24 30.26
C LEU A 133 0.99 -14.80 29.09
N GLY A 134 1.46 -15.74 28.28
CA GLY A 134 2.18 -15.47 27.04
C GLY A 134 1.41 -14.56 26.08
N LYS A 135 0.09 -14.76 25.92
CA LYS A 135 -0.77 -13.87 25.11
C LYS A 135 -0.85 -12.45 25.69
N LEU A 136 -0.98 -12.32 27.02
CA LEU A 136 -1.02 -11.00 27.66
C LEU A 136 0.31 -10.25 27.48
N TYR A 137 1.45 -10.94 27.68
CA TYR A 137 2.77 -10.36 27.45
C TYR A 137 2.99 -10.00 25.99
N TYR A 138 2.53 -10.83 25.06
CA TYR A 138 2.57 -10.50 23.64
C TYR A 138 1.80 -9.21 23.31
N ILE A 139 0.60 -9.02 23.89
CA ILE A 139 -0.18 -7.78 23.71
C ILE A 139 0.58 -6.58 24.29
N ARG A 140 1.17 -6.72 25.48
CA ARG A 140 2.01 -5.69 26.11
C ARG A 140 3.20 -5.30 25.24
N ASP A 141 3.92 -6.29 24.73
CA ASP A 141 5.12 -6.05 23.92
C ASP A 141 4.72 -5.39 22.59
N ARG A 142 3.60 -5.80 22.00
CA ARG A 142 3.04 -5.14 20.81
C ARG A 142 2.65 -3.68 21.10
N LEU A 143 2.02 -3.39 22.24
CA LEU A 143 1.77 -2.01 22.69
C LEU A 143 3.07 -1.20 22.84
N ALA A 144 4.14 -1.81 23.36
CA ALA A 144 5.45 -1.15 23.50
C ALA A 144 6.05 -0.79 22.13
N THR A 145 5.93 -1.65 21.11
CA THR A 145 6.35 -1.31 19.73
C THR A 145 5.58 -0.11 19.17
N MET A 146 4.34 0.09 19.62
CA MET A 146 3.50 1.26 19.32
C MET A 146 3.72 2.44 20.29
N LYS A 147 4.86 2.48 20.99
CA LYS A 147 5.21 3.54 21.96
C LYS A 147 4.18 3.73 23.08
N TYR A 148 3.41 2.69 23.39
CA TYR A 148 2.49 2.67 24.54
C TYR A 148 3.07 1.84 25.67
N THR A 149 3.41 2.51 26.77
CA THR A 149 3.88 1.84 27.98
C THR A 149 2.69 1.38 28.81
N VAL A 150 2.49 0.07 28.90
CA VAL A 150 1.61 -0.53 29.90
C VAL A 150 2.35 -0.51 31.24
N GLN A 151 1.80 0.17 32.23
CA GLN A 151 2.40 0.21 33.57
C GLN A 151 2.30 -1.17 34.22
N ASP A 152 3.28 -1.54 35.04
CA ASP A 152 3.29 -2.85 35.71
C ASP A 152 2.02 -3.09 36.54
N ARG A 153 1.48 -2.03 37.17
CA ARG A 153 0.21 -2.10 37.91
C ARG A 153 -0.97 -2.45 37.01
N ASP A 154 -1.04 -1.87 35.81
CA ASP A 154 -2.09 -2.16 34.83
C ASP A 154 -1.93 -3.57 34.25
N MET A 155 -0.69 -4.03 34.09
CA MET A 155 -0.40 -5.39 33.64
C MET A 155 -0.84 -6.42 34.69
N VAL A 156 -0.50 -6.20 35.96
CA VAL A 156 -0.92 -7.06 37.07
C VAL A 156 -2.45 -7.08 37.20
N ASP A 157 -3.11 -5.91 37.11
CA ASP A 157 -4.57 -5.83 37.12
C ASP A 157 -5.21 -6.61 35.95
N ALA A 158 -4.66 -6.49 34.74
CA ALA A 158 -5.12 -7.25 33.58
C ALA A 158 -4.94 -8.76 33.80
N MET A 159 -3.80 -9.20 34.32
CA MET A 159 -3.54 -10.60 34.64
C MET A 159 -4.55 -11.15 35.66
N LEU A 160 -4.74 -10.46 36.78
CA LEU A 160 -5.66 -10.89 37.84
C LEU A 160 -7.10 -10.97 37.32
N LYS A 161 -7.55 -9.95 36.57
CA LYS A 161 -8.89 -9.93 35.96
C LYS A 161 -9.06 -10.95 34.84
N SER A 162 -7.95 -11.43 34.26
CA SER A 162 -7.96 -12.41 33.18
C SER A 162 -8.18 -13.84 33.66
N LEU A 163 -7.94 -14.13 34.95
CA LEU A 163 -8.05 -15.48 35.49
C LEU A 163 -9.52 -15.97 35.51
N PRO A 164 -9.75 -17.28 35.44
CA PRO A 164 -11.09 -17.84 35.58
C PRO A 164 -11.65 -17.47 36.96
N ARG A 165 -12.93 -17.07 37.03
CA ARG A 165 -13.60 -16.85 38.31
C ARG A 165 -13.68 -18.18 39.06
N HIS A 166 -12.84 -18.36 40.06
CA HIS A 166 -12.91 -19.50 40.97
C HIS A 166 -13.98 -19.24 42.04
N VAL A 167 -14.88 -20.22 42.20
CA VAL A 167 -15.98 -20.20 43.18
C VAL A 167 -15.47 -20.10 44.64
N LYS A 168 -14.19 -20.41 44.89
CA LYS A 168 -13.58 -20.45 46.23
C LYS A 168 -13.26 -19.08 46.86
N TYR A 169 -13.49 -17.98 46.16
CA TYR A 169 -13.26 -16.62 46.67
C TYR A 169 -14.52 -15.73 46.57
N GLN A 170 -15.70 -16.35 46.65
CA GLN A 170 -16.96 -15.67 46.94
C GLN A 170 -17.24 -15.69 48.44
#